data_AF-A0A2W4M998-F1
#
_entry.id   AF-A0A2W4M998-F1
#
_cell.length_a   1.000
_cell.length_b   1.000
_cell.length_c   1.000
_cell.angle_alpha   90.00
_cell.angle_beta   90.00
_cell.angle_gamma   90.00
#
_symmetry.space_group_name_H-M   'P 1'
#
loop_
_entity.id
_entity.type
_entity.pdbx_description
1 polymer ?
#
loop_
_entity_poly.entity_id
_entity_poly.type
_entity_poly.pdbx_seq_one_letter_code
_entity_poly.pdbx_strand_id
1 'polypeptide(L)'
;RQLDDKRLHWHAEIAGKDEEWDAEITEQLPDERVAWTSTTGARNAGVVTFHRLDDSLTRVTLQMDYEPEGVVEQVGSALGFVERRVEGDLQRFKEFIEARGRETGAWRGTIEQEHGR
;
A
#
# COMPACT_ATOMS: atom_id res chain seq x y z
N ARG A 1 7.30 -8.24 2.87
CA ARG A 1 7.72 -9.52 2.23
C ARG A 1 6.51 -10.12 1.53
N GLN A 2 6.62 -10.57 0.28
CA GLN A 2 5.56 -11.33 -0.38
C GLN A 2 5.64 -12.81 0.03
N LEU A 3 4.52 -13.40 0.45
CA LEU A 3 4.42 -14.80 0.89
C LEU A 3 4.02 -15.72 -0.28
N ASP A 4 3.09 -15.25 -1.11
CA ASP A 4 2.67 -15.85 -2.38
C ASP A 4 2.07 -14.76 -3.30
N ASP A 5 1.42 -15.16 -4.39
CA ASP A 5 0.83 -14.25 -5.37
C ASP A 5 -0.12 -13.21 -4.77
N LYS A 6 -0.84 -13.54 -3.69
CA LYS A 6 -1.84 -12.65 -3.08
C LYS A 6 -1.48 -12.18 -1.69
N ARG A 7 -0.67 -12.92 -0.93
CA ARG A 7 -0.43 -12.63 0.50
C ARG A 7 0.89 -11.93 0.74
N LEU A 8 0.83 -10.93 1.60
CA LEU A 8 1.93 -10.08 2.00
C LEU A 8 2.07 -10.12 3.51
N HIS A 9 3.31 -10.07 3.97
CA HIS A 9 3.68 -9.92 5.36
C HIS A 9 4.44 -8.61 5.54
N TRP A 10 3.94 -7.72 6.38
CA TRP A 10 4.44 -6.37 6.60
C TRP A 10 4.98 -6.20 8.01
N HIS A 11 6.04 -5.41 8.12
CA HIS A 11 6.63 -4.99 9.38
C HIS A 11 7.06 -3.53 9.23
N ALA A 12 6.60 -2.64 10.10
CA ALA A 12 6.92 -1.23 10.07
C ALA A 12 6.90 -0.62 11.48
N GLU A 13 7.78 0.37 11.71
CA GLU A 13 7.67 1.20 12.90
C GLU A 13 6.71 2.37 12.64
N ILE A 14 5.62 2.46 13.42
CA ILE A 14 4.61 3.51 13.32
C ILE A 14 4.49 4.20 14.68
N ALA A 15 4.76 5.51 14.72
CA ALA A 15 4.71 6.31 15.94
C ALA A 15 5.51 5.72 17.12
N GLY A 16 6.67 5.08 16.82
CA GLY A 16 7.55 4.47 17.82
C GLY A 16 7.11 3.10 18.32
N LYS A 17 6.12 2.47 17.65
CA LYS A 17 5.70 1.09 17.90
C LYS A 17 6.04 0.22 16.70
N ASP A 18 6.56 -0.97 16.95
CA ASP A 18 6.67 -2.01 15.94
C ASP A 18 5.29 -2.57 15.62
N GLU A 19 4.87 -2.44 14.36
CA GLU A 19 3.61 -2.93 13.84
C GLU A 19 3.89 -4.02 12.80
N GLU A 20 3.21 -5.15 12.94
CA GLU A 20 3.32 -6.31 12.06
C GLU A 20 1.93 -6.76 11.64
N TRP A 21 1.73 -6.97 10.34
CA TRP A 21 0.44 -7.41 9.82
C TRP A 21 0.60 -8.23 8.55
N ASP A 22 -0.33 -9.15 8.34
CA ASP A 22 -0.53 -9.80 7.05
C ASP A 22 -1.60 -9.05 6.26
N ALA A 23 -1.45 -9.02 4.94
CA ALA A 23 -2.41 -8.46 4.01
C ALA A 23 -2.63 -9.38 2.81
N GLU A 24 -3.81 -9.30 2.22
CA GLU A 24 -4.17 -9.96 0.98
C GLU A 24 -4.44 -8.92 -0.11
N ILE A 25 -3.85 -9.13 -1.30
CA ILE A 25 -4.16 -8.40 -2.52
C ILE A 25 -5.51 -8.90 -3.03
N THR A 26 -6.53 -8.05 -2.92
CA THR A 26 -7.91 -8.35 -3.34
C THR A 26 -8.11 -8.07 -4.82
N GLU A 27 -7.32 -7.18 -5.41
CA GLU A 27 -7.33 -6.89 -6.83
C GLU A 27 -5.94 -6.49 -7.32
N GLN A 28 -5.56 -6.98 -8.49
CA GLN A 28 -4.39 -6.53 -9.21
C GLN A 28 -4.69 -6.47 -10.70
N LEU A 29 -4.64 -5.27 -11.24
CA LEU A 29 -4.64 -4.98 -12.66
C LEU A 29 -3.26 -4.37 -12.98
N PRO A 30 -2.37 -5.12 -13.66
CA PRO A 30 -1.03 -4.62 -13.97
C PRO A 30 -1.06 -3.23 -14.59
N ASP A 31 -0.16 -2.35 -14.14
CA ASP A 31 -0.01 -0.96 -14.59
C ASP A 31 -1.25 -0.05 -14.38
N GLU A 32 -2.30 -0.53 -13.70
CA GLU A 32 -3.54 0.21 -13.49
C GLU A 32 -3.92 0.32 -12.01
N ARG A 33 -3.90 -0.79 -11.27
CA ARG A 33 -4.48 -0.85 -9.92
C ARG A 33 -3.96 -2.01 -9.08
N VAL A 34 -3.72 -1.75 -7.80
CA VAL A 34 -3.56 -2.79 -6.78
C VAL A 34 -4.40 -2.41 -5.56
N ALA A 35 -5.27 -3.31 -5.13
CA ALA A 35 -6.07 -3.15 -3.91
C ALA A 35 -5.74 -4.26 -2.91
N TRP A 36 -5.79 -3.94 -1.62
CA TRP A 36 -5.49 -4.88 -0.56
C TRP A 36 -6.36 -4.67 0.68
N THR A 37 -6.36 -5.68 1.54
CA THR A 37 -6.90 -5.61 2.90
C THR A 37 -6.02 -6.38 3.86
N SER A 38 -5.81 -5.85 5.07
CA SER A 38 -5.15 -6.56 6.16
C SER A 38 -5.99 -7.75 6.61
N THR A 39 -5.35 -8.87 6.89
CA THR A 39 -5.99 -10.08 7.44
C THR A 39 -5.64 -10.31 8.90
N THR A 40 -4.57 -9.69 9.40
CA THR A 40 -4.13 -9.69 10.81
C THR A 40 -3.61 -8.30 11.20
N GLY A 41 -3.33 -8.09 12.48
CA GLY A 41 -2.79 -6.82 12.99
C GLY A 41 -3.75 -5.63 12.82
N ALA A 42 -3.19 -4.42 12.85
CA ALA A 42 -3.95 -3.18 12.69
C ALA A 42 -4.71 -3.15 11.37
N ARG A 43 -6.01 -2.86 11.44
CA ARG A 43 -6.88 -2.88 10.25
C ARG A 43 -6.45 -1.80 9.28
N ASN A 44 -6.15 -2.23 8.06
CA ASN A 44 -5.87 -1.33 6.96
C ASN A 44 -6.35 -1.93 5.65
N ALA A 45 -6.90 -1.07 4.80
CA ALA A 45 -7.28 -1.43 3.46
C ALA A 45 -6.97 -0.26 2.56
N GLY A 46 -6.61 -0.54 1.31
CA GLY A 46 -6.25 0.54 0.41
C GLY A 46 -6.26 0.13 -1.03
N VAL A 47 -6.13 1.14 -1.87
CA VAL A 47 -5.95 1.01 -3.30
C VAL A 47 -4.90 2.00 -3.75
N VAL A 48 -3.95 1.51 -4.54
CA VAL A 48 -3.11 2.33 -5.38
C VAL A 48 -3.59 2.24 -6.81
N THR A 49 -3.75 3.38 -7.48
CA THR A 49 -4.05 3.47 -8.91
C THR A 49 -2.95 4.19 -9.66
N PHE A 50 -2.76 3.78 -10.90
CA PHE A 50 -1.78 4.30 -11.82
C PHE A 50 -2.52 4.84 -13.04
N HIS A 51 -2.33 6.12 -13.33
CA HIS A 51 -2.96 6.79 -14.46
C HIS A 51 -1.88 7.34 -15.38
N ARG A 52 -1.80 6.79 -16.58
CA ARG A 52 -0.95 7.35 -17.63
C ARG A 52 -1.45 8.74 -18.02
N LEU A 53 -0.60 9.75 -17.90
CA LEU A 53 -0.88 11.12 -18.35
C LEU A 53 -0.19 11.40 -19.69
N ASP A 54 1.00 10.84 -19.91
CA ASP A 54 1.70 10.82 -21.20
C ASP A 54 2.65 9.60 -21.29
N ASP A 55 3.55 9.54 -22.27
CA ASP A 55 4.50 8.43 -22.48
C ASP A 55 5.57 8.31 -21.37
N SER A 56 5.80 9.39 -20.63
CA SER A 56 6.82 9.55 -19.60
C SER A 56 6.27 9.98 -18.22
N LEU A 57 4.97 10.19 -18.11
CA LEU A 57 4.31 10.73 -16.93
C LEU A 57 3.15 9.84 -16.48
N THR A 58 3.25 9.35 -15.26
CA THR A 58 2.20 8.59 -14.58
C THR A 58 1.81 9.31 -13.29
N ARG A 59 0.51 9.45 -13.06
CA ARG A 59 -0.03 9.83 -11.77
C ARG A 59 -0.28 8.58 -10.94
N VAL A 60 0.30 8.55 -9.76
CA VAL A 60 0.04 7.52 -8.75
C VAL A 60 -0.88 8.13 -7.69
N THR A 61 -2.00 7.46 -7.42
CA THR A 61 -2.93 7.86 -6.36
C THR A 61 -3.04 6.74 -5.35
N LEU A 62 -2.90 7.06 -4.08
CA LEU A 62 -3.11 6.14 -2.97
C LEU A 62 -4.31 6.61 -2.16
N GLN A 63 -5.29 5.73 -1.98
CA GLN A 63 -6.38 5.90 -1.03
C GLN A 63 -6.31 4.74 -0.04
N MET A 64 -6.38 5.03 1.26
CA MET A 64 -6.21 4.04 2.31
C MET A 64 -7.04 4.40 3.52
N ASP A 65 -7.69 3.39 4.09
CA ASP A 65 -8.30 3.41 5.41
C ASP A 65 -7.36 2.73 6.40
N TYR A 66 -7.20 3.32 7.57
CA TYR A 66 -6.34 2.81 8.63
C TYR A 66 -7.01 3.01 9.99
N GLU A 67 -7.15 1.93 10.75
CA GLU A 67 -7.65 1.94 12.12
C GLU A 67 -6.53 1.46 13.07
N PRO A 68 -5.84 2.39 13.76
CA PRO A 68 -4.83 2.00 14.73
C PRO A 68 -5.44 1.30 15.94
N GLU A 69 -4.75 0.29 16.47
CA GLU A 69 -5.12 -0.34 17.75
C GLU A 69 -4.63 0.52 18.93
N GLY A 70 -5.53 0.88 19.86
CA GLY A 70 -5.12 1.55 21.11
C GLY A 70 -6.14 2.51 21.74
N VAL A 71 -5.67 3.24 22.77
CA VAL A 71 -6.47 4.22 23.54
C VAL A 71 -6.67 5.50 22.72
N VAL A 72 -7.85 6.10 22.82
CA VAL A 72 -8.32 7.25 22.02
C VAL A 72 -7.31 8.41 21.95
N GLU A 73 -6.61 8.76 23.04
CA GLU A 73 -5.64 9.86 23.01
C GLU A 73 -4.44 9.61 22.07
N GLN A 74 -4.09 8.35 21.81
CA GLN A 74 -3.00 7.98 20.90
C GLN A 74 -3.46 7.92 19.43
N VAL A 75 -4.75 7.71 19.19
CA VAL A 75 -5.31 7.53 17.84
C VAL A 75 -5.11 8.77 16.98
N GLY A 76 -5.44 9.97 17.48
CA GLY A 76 -5.31 11.21 16.70
C GLY A 76 -3.87 11.53 16.29
N SER A 77 -2.91 11.33 17.20
CA SER A 77 -1.48 11.52 16.90
C SER A 77 -0.97 10.47 15.93
N ALA A 78 -1.43 9.22 16.03
CA ALA A 78 -1.06 8.14 15.12
C ALA A 78 -1.54 8.43 13.69
N LEU A 79 -2.80 8.84 13.51
CA LEU A 79 -3.35 9.15 12.19
C LEU A 79 -2.56 10.25 11.46
N GLY A 80 -2.25 11.35 12.13
CA GLY A 80 -1.45 12.43 11.52
C GLY A 80 0.01 12.03 11.24
N PHE A 81 0.56 11.06 11.97
CA PHE A 81 1.88 10.48 11.66
C PHE A 81 1.82 9.55 10.45
N VAL A 82 0.80 8.70 10.37
CA VAL A 82 0.57 7.78 9.24
C VAL A 82 0.43 8.57 7.94
N GLU A 83 -0.37 9.63 7.92
CA GLU A 83 -0.54 10.49 6.74
C GLU A 83 0.79 11.04 6.23
N ARG A 84 1.59 11.67 7.10
CA ARG A 84 2.91 12.20 6.73
C ARG A 84 3.88 11.11 6.29
N ARG A 85 3.81 9.93 6.89
CA ARG A 85 4.66 8.80 6.54
C ARG A 85 4.34 8.28 5.14
N VAL A 86 3.05 8.12 4.83
CA VAL A 86 2.54 7.71 3.52
C VAL A 86 2.94 8.71 2.43
N GLU A 87 2.79 10.02 2.68
CA GLU A 87 3.25 11.05 1.74
C GLU A 87 4.75 10.93 1.46
N GLY A 88 5.56 10.79 2.52
CA GLY A 88 7.00 10.59 2.37
C GLY A 88 7.36 9.29 1.64
N ASP A 89 6.60 8.21 1.84
CA ASP A 89 6.82 6.92 1.15
C ASP A 89 6.54 7.04 -0.35
N LEU A 90 5.46 7.75 -0.74
CA LEU A 90 5.18 8.03 -2.15
C LEU A 90 6.27 8.88 -2.80
N GLN A 91 6.79 9.88 -2.09
CA GLN A 91 7.90 10.70 -2.59
C GLN A 91 9.18 9.88 -2.78
N ARG A 92 9.54 9.04 -1.80
CA ARG A 92 10.69 8.13 -1.91
C ARG A 92 10.52 7.12 -3.04
N PHE A 93 9.30 6.59 -3.22
CA PHE A 93 9.00 5.68 -4.32
C PHE A 93 9.20 6.36 -5.68
N LYS A 94 8.69 7.60 -5.84
CA LYS A 94 8.90 8.41 -7.05
C LYS A 94 10.39 8.56 -7.35
N GLU A 95 11.17 9.03 -6.39
CA GLU A 95 12.62 9.23 -6.56
C GLU A 95 13.32 7.92 -6.95
N PHE A 96 12.99 6.81 -6.27
CA PHE A 96 13.57 5.51 -6.53
C PHE A 96 13.28 5.01 -7.96
N ILE A 97 12.03 5.08 -8.42
CA ILE A 97 11.65 4.52 -9.71
C ILE A 97 12.14 5.41 -10.87
N GLU A 98 12.10 6.73 -10.71
CA GLU A 98 12.57 7.68 -11.73
C GLU A 98 14.09 7.65 -11.88
N ALA A 99 14.84 7.48 -10.79
CA ALA A 99 16.30 7.32 -10.86
C ALA A 99 16.72 6.01 -11.55
N ARG A 100 15.87 4.98 -11.50
CA ARG A 100 16.16 3.66 -12.08
C ARG A 100 15.86 3.59 -13.57
N GLY A 101 14.81 4.25 -14.04
CA GLY A 101 14.38 4.27 -15.45
C GLY A 101 13.87 2.93 -16.02
N ARG A 102 13.78 1.86 -15.20
CA ARG A 102 13.23 0.55 -15.60
C ARG A 102 12.57 -0.14 -14.41
N GLU A 103 11.59 -1.00 -14.70
CA GLU A 103 10.91 -1.81 -13.69
C GLU A 103 11.85 -2.75 -12.90
N THR A 104 11.38 -3.19 -11.74
CA THR A 104 12.10 -4.13 -10.86
C THR A 104 11.96 -5.59 -11.29
N GLY A 105 11.00 -5.91 -12.18
CA GLY A 105 10.74 -7.26 -12.69
C GLY A 105 9.94 -8.15 -11.73
N ALA A 106 9.13 -7.54 -10.85
CA ALA A 106 8.25 -8.27 -9.92
C ALA A 106 7.08 -8.98 -10.65
N TRP A 107 6.34 -9.82 -9.93
CA TRP A 107 5.18 -10.54 -10.45
C TRP A 107 4.09 -9.58 -10.99
N ARG A 108 3.51 -9.93 -12.14
CA ARG A 108 2.55 -9.10 -12.91
C ARG A 108 1.26 -9.85 -13.28
N GLY A 109 0.87 -10.84 -12.48
CA GLY A 109 -0.40 -11.55 -12.71
C GLY A 109 -1.61 -10.64 -12.47
N THR A 110 -2.75 -11.02 -13.02
CA THR A 110 -4.03 -10.38 -12.71
C THR A 110 -4.69 -11.08 -11.54
N ILE A 111 -5.21 -10.30 -10.59
CA ILE A 111 -6.11 -10.79 -9.54
C ILE A 111 -7.43 -10.06 -9.73
N GLU A 112 -8.47 -10.80 -10.11
CA GLU A 112 -9.83 -10.24 -10.16
C GLU A 112 -10.43 -10.24 -8.75
N GLN A 113 -11.21 -9.20 -8.43
CA GLN A 113 -11.99 -9.20 -7.20
C GLN A 113 -13.01 -10.34 -7.23
N GLU A 114 -12.93 -11.22 -6.23
CA GLU A 114 -14.01 -12.16 -5.98
C GLU A 114 -15.24 -11.39 -5.52
N HIS A 115 -16.15 -11.11 -6.45
CA HIS A 115 -17.48 -10.65 -6.11
C HIS A 115 -18.21 -11.83 -5.47
N GLY A 116 -18.31 -11.81 -4.15
CA GLY A 116 -19.16 -12.75 -3.41
C GLY A 116 -20.56 -12.77 -4.02
N ARG A 117 -21.00 -13.96 -4.45
CA ARG A 117 -22.41 -14.21 -4.78
C ARG A 117 -23.23 -14.36 -3.51
#